data_AF-A0A2E5YCE8-F1
#
_entry.id   AF-A0A2E5YCE8-F1
#
_cell.length_a   1.000
_cell.length_b   1.000
_cell.length_c   1.000
_cell.angle_alpha   90.00
_cell.angle_beta   90.00
_cell.angle_gamma   90.00
#
_symmetry.space_group_name_H-M   'P 1'
#
loop_
_entity.id
_entity.type
_entity.pdbx_description
1 polymer ?
#
loop_
_entity_poly.entity_id
_entity_poly.type
_entity_poly.pdbx_seq_one_letter_code
_entity_poly.pdbx_strand_id
1 'polypeptide(L)'
;VETGERAEDESSKLSRRASQQRNAIERFKQRAVITQELGKSIQDNWGHVDNILTQLNTAVEERGWQDIADMSHEVEWVDSVDPANHSVVAFLPDNDGEPGASVTLEASKTVHQNAQRYFEEARAQKNKAKGAMEALEKTEKSRRSAEKKAAKEAASGKLRGRKRSRRFWFEKYRWAVLSGGHLLIGGKDAKGNDVLVRKHLSPSDLYFHADLHGAPSCSLKLKDGLILSNTKEGLIPKGVASMQISQALGEGLEDARELDETVISEAAQIAVCWSRAWGSGGAAATAFHVRSSQVSKTTETGESLARGSFVVRGERSWHKDVPLEIAIGLAVVNGVPMPLSGIPRTISKICERWVKISPGREKKEAVANRISKSTGLSQEDVLSCLPPGGCSVEDKGLIDP
;
A
#
# COMPACT_ATOMS: atom_id res chain seq x y z
N VAL A 1 3.98 4.45 -2.48
CA VAL A 1 4.36 3.48 -1.42
C VAL A 1 3.14 3.19 -0.53
N GLU A 2 1.93 3.44 -1.03
CA GLU A 2 0.86 3.95 -0.17
C GLU A 2 -0.08 2.91 0.47
N THR A 3 0.04 1.61 0.21
CA THR A 3 -0.93 0.62 0.77
C THR A 3 -0.40 -0.19 1.94
N GLY A 4 0.92 -0.36 2.06
CA GLY A 4 1.60 -0.77 3.30
C GLY A 4 1.47 0.33 4.33
N GLU A 5 1.85 1.55 3.93
CA GLU A 5 1.57 2.79 4.64
C GLU A 5 0.10 2.86 5.01
N ARG A 6 -0.89 2.74 4.11
CA ARG A 6 -2.32 2.90 4.51
C ARG A 6 -2.83 2.04 5.66
N ALA A 7 -2.38 0.81 5.91
CA ALA A 7 -2.88 0.06 7.07
C ALA A 7 -2.06 0.30 8.35
N GLU A 8 -0.75 0.56 8.22
CA GLU A 8 0.05 1.12 9.32
C GLU A 8 -0.42 2.56 9.65
N ASP A 9 -0.90 3.30 8.66
CA ASP A 9 -1.45 4.65 8.68
C ASP A 9 -2.89 4.63 9.20
N GLU A 10 -3.74 3.68 8.83
CA GLU A 10 -5.07 3.49 9.45
C GLU A 10 -4.94 3.01 10.90
N SER A 11 -4.06 2.06 11.19
CA SER A 11 -3.82 1.60 12.58
C SER A 11 -3.21 2.72 13.44
N SER A 12 -2.24 3.47 12.90
CA SER A 12 -1.65 4.62 13.60
C SER A 12 -2.62 5.80 13.72
N LYS A 13 -3.48 6.06 12.73
CA LYS A 13 -4.59 7.04 12.84
C LYS A 13 -5.57 6.64 13.94
N LEU A 14 -5.99 5.38 13.97
CA LEU A 14 -6.89 4.86 15.01
C LEU A 14 -6.24 4.92 16.40
N SER A 15 -4.95 4.59 16.49
CA SER A 15 -4.17 4.71 17.73
C SER A 15 -4.05 6.16 18.20
N ARG A 16 -3.73 7.09 17.29
CA ARG A 16 -3.68 8.53 17.56
C ARG A 16 -5.03 9.06 18.04
N ARG A 17 -6.11 8.66 17.37
CA ARG A 17 -7.49 9.00 17.76
C ARG A 17 -7.83 8.47 19.14
N ALA A 18 -7.51 7.21 19.43
CA ALA A 18 -7.75 6.61 20.75
C ALA A 18 -6.97 7.34 21.85
N SER A 19 -5.71 7.71 21.60
CA SER A 19 -4.92 8.51 22.54
C SER A 19 -5.55 9.88 22.80
N GLN A 20 -6.00 10.57 21.76
CA GLN A 20 -6.67 11.88 21.92
C GLN A 20 -7.98 11.75 22.72
N GLN A 21 -8.76 10.70 22.47
CA GLN A 21 -10.00 10.42 23.20
C GLN A 21 -9.73 10.10 24.68
N ARG A 22 -8.70 9.31 25.00
CA ARG A 22 -8.28 9.06 26.40
C ARG A 22 -7.95 10.36 27.13
N ASN A 23 -7.13 11.21 26.50
CA ASN A 23 -6.74 12.49 27.08
C ASN A 23 -7.95 13.42 27.29
N ALA A 24 -8.90 13.43 26.36
CA ALA A 24 -10.13 14.20 26.49
C ALA A 24 -11.02 13.69 27.64
N ILE A 25 -11.17 12.37 27.79
CA ILE A 25 -11.93 11.76 28.89
C ILE A 25 -11.34 12.18 30.24
N GLU A 26 -10.02 12.12 30.37
CA GLU A 26 -9.33 12.51 31.61
C GLU A 26 -9.59 13.98 31.95
N ARG A 27 -9.43 14.89 30.97
CA ARG A 27 -9.71 16.32 31.16
C ARG A 27 -11.18 16.59 31.56
N PHE A 28 -12.14 15.90 30.94
CA PHE A 28 -13.55 16.06 31.30
C PHE A 28 -13.84 15.54 32.71
N LYS A 29 -13.23 14.42 33.11
CA LYS A 29 -13.37 13.88 34.47
C LYS A 29 -12.78 14.82 35.52
N GLN A 30 -11.56 15.31 35.31
CA GLN A 30 -10.90 16.25 36.20
C GLN A 30 -11.72 17.53 36.36
N ARG A 31 -12.14 18.14 35.24
CA ARG A 31 -12.98 19.35 35.28
C ARG A 31 -14.32 19.08 35.98
N ALA A 32 -14.94 17.92 35.76
CA ALA A 32 -16.18 17.57 36.46
C ALA A 32 -16.02 17.49 37.98
N VAL A 33 -14.90 16.96 38.47
CA VAL A 33 -14.60 16.89 39.91
C VAL A 33 -14.40 18.28 40.48
N ILE A 34 -13.50 19.08 39.88
CA ILE A 34 -13.20 20.44 40.33
C ILE A 34 -14.47 21.31 40.35
N THR A 35 -15.23 21.34 39.25
CA THR A 35 -16.45 22.14 39.17
C THR A 35 -17.51 21.69 40.19
N GLN A 36 -17.60 20.39 40.49
CA GLN A 36 -18.50 19.89 41.53
C GLN A 36 -18.06 20.33 42.93
N GLU A 37 -16.76 20.33 43.21
CA GLU A 37 -16.19 20.80 44.48
C GLU A 37 -16.40 22.31 44.67
N LEU A 38 -16.25 23.11 43.61
CA LEU A 38 -16.56 24.55 43.64
C LEU A 38 -18.05 24.79 43.95
N GLY A 39 -18.96 24.07 43.29
CA GLY A 39 -20.39 24.15 43.58
C GLY A 39 -20.73 23.79 45.03
N LYS A 40 -20.06 22.78 45.59
CA LYS A 40 -20.20 22.42 47.01
C LYS A 40 -19.64 23.52 47.92
N SER A 41 -18.49 24.07 47.59
CA SER A 41 -17.84 25.13 48.39
C SER A 41 -18.71 26.39 48.48
N ILE A 42 -19.46 26.74 47.42
CA ILE A 42 -20.44 27.84 47.44
C ILE A 42 -21.57 27.54 48.44
N GLN A 43 -22.05 26.30 48.51
CA GLN A 43 -23.12 25.92 49.44
C GLN A 43 -22.62 25.88 50.88
N ASP A 44 -21.43 25.32 51.11
CA ASP A 44 -20.84 25.20 52.44
C ASP A 44 -20.53 26.59 53.02
N ASN A 45 -20.18 27.57 52.17
CA ASN A 45 -19.87 28.96 52.56
C ASN A 45 -21.01 29.95 52.26
N TRP A 46 -22.26 29.52 52.43
CA TRP A 46 -23.44 30.30 52.03
C TRP A 46 -23.45 31.75 52.53
N GLY A 47 -23.18 31.96 53.83
CA GLY A 47 -23.24 33.30 54.43
C GLY A 47 -22.17 34.26 53.90
N HIS A 48 -20.99 33.73 53.60
CA HIS A 48 -19.90 34.53 53.00
C HIS A 48 -20.26 34.99 51.59
N VAL A 49 -20.77 34.06 50.78
CA VAL A 49 -21.18 34.34 49.40
C VAL A 49 -22.35 35.34 49.35
N ASP A 50 -23.34 35.18 50.24
CA ASP A 50 -24.51 36.08 50.32
C ASP A 50 -24.10 37.52 50.70
N ASN A 51 -23.16 37.65 51.65
CA ASN A 51 -22.58 38.93 52.04
C ASN A 51 -21.87 39.61 50.87
N ILE A 52 -21.01 38.88 50.13
CA ILE A 52 -20.30 39.43 48.96
C ILE A 52 -21.30 39.89 47.90
N LEU A 53 -22.31 39.08 47.59
CA LEU A 53 -23.33 39.43 46.59
C LEU A 53 -24.13 40.67 46.98
N THR A 54 -24.49 40.79 48.26
CA THR A 54 -25.24 41.94 48.76
C THR A 54 -24.39 43.21 48.73
N GLN A 55 -23.16 43.15 49.24
CA GLN A 55 -22.21 44.28 49.21
C GLN A 55 -21.91 44.73 47.78
N LEU A 56 -21.68 43.79 46.87
CA LEU A 56 -21.45 44.08 45.46
C LEU A 56 -22.64 44.80 44.83
N ASN A 57 -23.86 44.28 45.02
CA ASN A 57 -25.06 44.90 44.45
C ASN A 57 -25.28 46.32 44.98
N THR A 58 -25.10 46.55 46.30
CA THR A 58 -25.18 47.90 46.87
C THR A 58 -24.10 48.84 46.30
N ALA A 59 -22.86 48.37 46.22
CA ALA A 59 -21.75 49.20 45.72
C ALA A 59 -21.92 49.56 44.22
N VAL A 60 -22.43 48.62 43.43
CA VAL A 60 -22.76 48.82 42.01
C VAL A 60 -23.93 49.79 41.83
N GLU A 61 -24.95 49.76 42.71
CA GLU A 61 -26.04 50.74 42.67
C GLU A 61 -25.56 52.17 42.93
N GLU A 62 -24.56 52.34 43.79
CA GLU A 62 -24.01 53.66 44.15
C GLU A 62 -23.01 54.21 43.12
N ARG A 63 -22.10 53.37 42.61
CA ARG A 63 -20.94 53.79 41.80
C ARG A 63 -20.94 53.25 40.37
N GLY A 64 -21.81 52.30 40.06
CA GLY A 64 -21.82 51.60 38.78
C GLY A 64 -20.75 50.51 38.67
N TRP A 65 -20.95 49.61 37.70
CA TRP A 65 -20.10 48.43 37.52
C TRP A 65 -18.64 48.73 37.19
N GLN A 66 -18.39 49.79 36.41
CA GLN A 66 -17.04 50.10 35.93
C GLN A 66 -16.12 50.53 37.08
N ASP A 67 -16.62 51.43 37.93
CA ASP A 67 -15.86 51.94 39.07
C ASP A 67 -15.58 50.83 40.10
N ILE A 68 -16.53 49.92 40.31
CA ILE A 68 -16.35 48.76 41.20
C ILE A 68 -15.32 47.76 40.64
N ALA A 69 -15.26 47.59 39.31
CA ALA A 69 -14.23 46.75 38.71
C ALA A 69 -12.83 47.32 38.90
N ASP A 70 -12.65 48.63 38.77
CA ASP A 70 -11.36 49.29 38.96
C ASP A 70 -10.86 49.20 40.42
N MET A 71 -11.78 49.12 41.39
CA MET A 71 -11.47 48.99 42.83
C MET A 71 -11.41 47.54 43.33
N SER A 72 -11.76 46.55 42.49
CA SER A 72 -11.99 45.17 42.93
C SER A 72 -10.77 44.51 43.58
N HIS A 73 -9.55 44.87 43.15
CA HIS A 73 -8.29 44.35 43.70
C HIS A 73 -7.95 44.85 45.11
N GLU A 74 -8.65 45.88 45.62
CA GLU A 74 -8.45 46.39 46.99
C GLU A 74 -9.24 45.58 48.03
N VAL A 75 -10.08 44.63 47.58
CA VAL A 75 -10.96 43.82 48.43
C VAL A 75 -10.40 42.40 48.53
N GLU A 76 -10.01 41.99 49.74
CA GLU A 76 -9.37 40.69 50.02
C GLU A 76 -10.11 39.48 49.45
N TRP A 77 -11.44 39.50 49.48
CA TRP A 77 -12.29 38.36 49.07
C TRP A 77 -12.71 38.42 47.60
N VAL A 78 -12.24 39.42 46.85
CA VAL A 78 -12.60 39.62 45.44
C VAL A 78 -11.34 39.65 44.59
N ASP A 79 -11.28 38.77 43.60
CA ASP A 79 -10.19 38.72 42.63
C ASP A 79 -10.43 39.73 41.50
N SER A 80 -11.64 39.74 40.94
CA SER A 80 -12.00 40.60 39.80
C SER A 80 -13.51 40.75 39.65
N VAL A 81 -13.95 41.83 39.01
CA VAL A 81 -15.35 42.06 38.62
C VAL A 81 -15.42 42.25 37.11
N ASP A 82 -16.42 41.65 36.47
CA ASP A 82 -16.71 41.77 35.04
C ASP A 82 -17.98 42.61 34.83
N PRO A 83 -17.84 43.90 34.47
CA PRO A 83 -18.96 44.80 34.19
C PRO A 83 -19.88 44.34 33.06
N ALA A 84 -19.35 43.65 32.04
CA ALA A 84 -20.14 43.28 30.88
C ALA A 84 -21.06 42.09 31.19
N ASN A 85 -20.57 41.16 32.02
CA ASN A 85 -21.32 39.96 32.41
C ASN A 85 -22.02 40.08 33.78
N HIS A 86 -21.90 41.22 34.45
CA HIS A 86 -22.45 41.47 35.80
C HIS A 86 -22.08 40.34 36.79
N SER A 87 -20.78 40.00 36.82
CA SER A 87 -20.26 38.90 37.62
C SER A 87 -19.00 39.26 38.38
N VAL A 88 -18.73 38.56 39.48
CA VAL A 88 -17.54 38.73 40.32
C VAL A 88 -16.82 37.41 40.48
N VAL A 89 -15.50 37.41 40.47
CA VAL A 89 -14.66 36.30 40.91
C VAL A 89 -14.32 36.53 42.37
N ALA A 90 -14.81 35.67 43.26
CA ALA A 90 -14.67 35.77 44.71
C ALA A 90 -13.91 34.58 45.28
N PHE A 91 -13.13 34.83 46.33
CA PHE A 91 -12.48 33.79 47.13
C PHE A 91 -13.43 33.26 48.21
N LEU A 92 -13.47 31.95 48.35
CA LEU A 92 -14.17 31.27 49.44
C LEU A 92 -13.17 30.96 50.56
N PRO A 93 -13.56 31.11 51.84
CA PRO A 93 -12.68 30.82 52.96
C PRO A 93 -12.32 29.33 52.98
N ASP A 94 -11.05 29.05 53.25
CA ASP A 94 -10.56 27.70 53.50
C ASP A 94 -10.76 27.29 54.97
N ASN A 95 -10.15 26.16 55.38
CA ASN A 95 -10.28 25.65 56.74
C ASN A 95 -9.64 26.55 57.80
N ASP A 96 -8.67 27.39 57.42
CA ASP A 96 -7.96 28.31 58.31
C ASP A 96 -8.61 29.71 58.31
N GLY A 97 -9.66 29.91 57.50
CA GLY A 97 -10.39 31.16 57.39
C GLY A 97 -9.75 32.16 56.42
N GLU A 98 -8.80 31.71 55.61
CA GLU A 98 -8.05 32.52 54.64
C GLU A 98 -8.63 32.36 53.22
N PRO A 99 -8.35 33.28 52.28
CA PRO A 99 -8.77 33.16 50.88
C PRO A 99 -8.30 31.85 50.21
N GLY A 100 -9.25 30.96 49.93
CA GLY A 100 -9.03 29.65 49.35
C GLY A 100 -9.47 29.55 47.88
N ALA A 101 -10.44 28.68 47.60
CA ALA A 101 -10.92 28.43 46.24
C ALA A 101 -11.61 29.67 45.64
N SER A 102 -11.32 29.98 44.37
CA SER A 102 -11.98 31.07 43.65
C SER A 102 -13.19 30.57 42.85
N VAL A 103 -14.28 31.34 42.90
CA VAL A 103 -15.53 31.06 42.19
C VAL A 103 -16.04 32.32 41.52
N THR A 104 -16.58 32.17 40.32
CA THR A 104 -17.34 33.22 39.65
C THR A 104 -18.78 33.20 40.16
N LEU A 105 -19.32 34.35 40.52
CA LEU A 105 -20.68 34.54 40.99
C LEU A 105 -21.37 35.57 40.11
N GLU A 106 -22.57 35.26 39.64
CA GLU A 106 -23.44 36.21 38.96
C GLU A 106 -24.23 37.02 40.00
N ALA A 107 -24.14 38.34 39.94
CA ALA A 107 -24.69 39.22 40.97
C ALA A 107 -26.23 39.23 41.01
N SER A 108 -26.86 38.94 39.87
CA SER A 108 -28.32 38.84 39.74
C SER A 108 -28.89 37.50 40.24
N LYS A 109 -28.04 36.55 40.63
CA LYS A 109 -28.43 35.19 41.04
C LYS A 109 -28.22 34.99 42.54
N THR A 110 -29.08 34.16 43.13
CA THR A 110 -28.91 33.75 44.53
C THR A 110 -27.71 32.81 44.69
N VAL A 111 -27.23 32.64 45.94
CA VAL A 111 -26.16 31.67 46.27
C VAL A 111 -26.49 30.27 45.73
N HIS A 112 -27.73 29.81 45.91
CA HIS A 112 -28.18 28.51 45.41
C HIS A 112 -28.17 28.42 43.88
N GLN A 113 -28.58 29.47 43.19
CA GLN A 113 -28.55 29.51 41.72
C GLN A 113 -27.10 29.51 41.19
N ASN A 114 -26.20 30.22 41.87
CA ASN A 114 -24.77 30.19 41.56
C ASN A 114 -24.16 28.79 41.77
N ALA A 115 -24.41 28.15 42.91
CA ALA A 115 -23.98 26.78 43.16
C ALA A 115 -24.56 25.77 42.14
N GLN A 116 -25.85 25.92 41.83
CA GLN A 116 -26.54 25.06 40.86
C GLN A 116 -25.91 25.13 39.46
N ARG A 117 -25.48 26.33 39.02
CA ARG A 117 -24.75 26.50 37.75
C ARG A 117 -23.47 25.64 37.70
N TYR A 118 -22.70 25.60 38.80
CA TYR A 118 -21.53 24.74 38.91
C TYR A 118 -21.88 23.24 38.87
N PHE A 119 -22.94 22.81 39.58
CA PHE A 119 -23.38 21.42 39.51
C PHE A 119 -23.86 21.01 38.11
N GLU A 120 -24.54 21.91 37.40
CA GLU A 120 -24.97 21.69 36.01
C GLU A 120 -23.78 21.59 35.06
N GLU A 121 -22.78 22.46 35.20
CA GLU A 121 -21.54 22.36 34.43
C GLU A 121 -20.81 21.05 34.74
N ALA A 122 -20.67 20.67 36.00
CA ALA A 122 -20.05 19.40 36.39
C ALA A 122 -20.78 18.20 35.77
N ARG A 123 -22.13 18.21 35.77
CA ARG A 123 -22.96 17.19 35.11
C ARG A 123 -22.74 17.19 33.59
N ALA A 124 -22.64 18.35 32.96
CA ALA A 124 -22.34 18.46 31.54
C ALA A 124 -20.96 17.87 31.20
N GLN A 125 -19.93 18.12 32.03
CA GLN A 125 -18.61 17.51 31.85
C GLN A 125 -18.64 15.98 32.03
N LYS A 126 -19.40 15.46 33.02
CA LYS A 126 -19.61 14.00 33.17
C LYS A 126 -20.27 13.38 31.94
N ASN A 127 -21.29 14.04 31.38
CA ASN A 127 -21.95 13.58 30.16
C ASN A 127 -21.00 13.58 28.95
N LYS A 128 -20.16 14.62 28.80
CA LYS A 128 -19.10 14.67 27.78
C LYS A 128 -18.09 13.52 27.95
N ALA A 129 -17.66 13.24 29.19
CA ALA A 129 -16.79 12.10 29.48
C ALA A 129 -17.44 10.77 29.09
N LYS A 130 -18.72 10.57 29.40
CA LYS A 130 -19.48 9.36 29.02
C LYS A 130 -19.52 9.18 27.49
N GLY A 131 -19.92 10.22 26.76
CA GLY A 131 -19.95 10.16 25.28
C GLY A 131 -18.56 9.89 24.68
N ALA A 132 -17.51 10.48 25.26
CA ALA A 132 -16.13 10.23 24.83
C ALA A 132 -15.67 8.78 25.11
N MET A 133 -16.10 8.18 26.22
CA MET A 133 -15.84 6.76 26.53
C MET A 133 -16.50 5.82 25.51
N GLU A 134 -17.76 6.06 25.14
CA GLU A 134 -18.46 5.27 24.11
C GLU A 134 -17.77 5.40 22.74
N ALA A 135 -17.28 6.61 22.41
CA ALA A 135 -16.52 6.85 21.18
C ALA A 135 -15.14 6.15 21.19
N LEU A 136 -14.49 6.09 22.35
CA LEU A 136 -13.22 5.37 22.54
C LEU A 136 -13.43 3.86 22.37
N GLU A 137 -14.49 3.30 22.94
CA GLU A 137 -14.81 1.87 22.81
C GLU A 137 -15.00 1.47 21.34
N LYS A 138 -15.77 2.26 20.58
CA LYS A 138 -15.94 2.07 19.13
C LYS A 138 -14.60 2.12 18.39
N THR A 139 -13.74 3.06 18.75
CA THR A 139 -12.42 3.24 18.13
C THR A 139 -11.49 2.05 18.42
N GLU A 140 -11.45 1.58 19.67
CA GLU A 140 -10.68 0.40 20.08
C GLU A 140 -11.17 -0.88 19.41
N LYS A 141 -12.49 -1.06 19.26
CA LYS A 141 -13.05 -2.20 18.52
C LYS A 141 -12.61 -2.20 17.05
N SER A 142 -12.67 -1.04 16.40
CA SER A 142 -12.18 -0.87 15.03
C SER A 142 -10.68 -1.13 14.91
N ARG A 143 -9.87 -0.64 15.86
CA ARG A 143 -8.43 -0.90 15.93
C ARG A 143 -8.13 -2.39 16.03
N ARG A 144 -8.77 -3.11 16.96
CA ARG A 144 -8.60 -4.57 17.12
C ARG A 144 -9.00 -5.35 15.86
N SER A 145 -10.07 -4.93 15.18
CA SER A 145 -10.50 -5.54 13.92
C SER A 145 -9.48 -5.32 12.81
N ALA A 146 -8.97 -4.09 12.69
CA ALA A 146 -7.94 -3.73 11.71
C ALA A 146 -6.63 -4.50 11.96
N GLU A 147 -6.19 -4.63 13.21
CA GLU A 147 -5.01 -5.40 13.61
C GLU A 147 -5.17 -6.89 13.30
N LYS A 148 -6.31 -7.50 13.64
CA LYS A 148 -6.60 -8.89 13.29
C LYS A 148 -6.58 -9.13 11.79
N LYS A 149 -7.16 -8.21 11.02
CA LYS A 149 -7.14 -8.26 9.55
C LYS A 149 -5.70 -8.15 9.02
N ALA A 150 -4.92 -7.19 9.52
CA ALA A 150 -3.52 -7.00 9.14
C ALA A 150 -2.65 -8.22 9.49
N ALA A 151 -2.84 -8.83 10.66
CA ALA A 151 -2.13 -10.04 11.06
C ALA A 151 -2.49 -11.24 10.17
N LYS A 152 -3.77 -11.43 9.84
CA LYS A 152 -4.22 -12.47 8.91
C LYS A 152 -3.65 -12.27 7.50
N GLU A 153 -3.60 -11.02 7.03
CA GLU A 153 -3.00 -10.67 5.74
C GLU A 153 -1.48 -10.93 5.74
N ALA A 154 -0.76 -10.52 6.78
CA ALA A 154 0.67 -10.76 6.92
C ALA A 154 1.01 -12.26 6.98
N ALA A 155 0.22 -13.04 7.73
CA ALA A 155 0.35 -14.49 7.80
C ALA A 155 0.06 -15.19 6.46
N SER A 156 -0.75 -14.59 5.58
CA SER A 156 -1.07 -15.17 4.27
C SER A 156 0.02 -15.03 3.21
N GLY A 157 1.09 -14.26 3.49
CA GLY A 157 2.19 -14.06 2.55
C GLY A 157 1.82 -13.33 1.25
N LYS A 158 0.65 -12.67 1.20
CA LYS A 158 0.17 -11.91 0.03
C LYS A 158 0.93 -10.61 -0.14
N LEU A 159 1.31 -10.29 -1.38
CA LEU A 159 1.78 -8.96 -1.73
C LEU A 159 0.60 -8.00 -1.74
N ARG A 160 0.71 -6.90 -0.98
CA ARG A 160 -0.25 -5.80 -1.08
C ARG A 160 -0.12 -5.17 -2.45
N GLY A 161 -1.23 -5.16 -3.21
CA GLY A 161 -1.32 -4.41 -4.44
C GLY A 161 -1.06 -2.92 -4.17
N ARG A 162 0.16 -2.46 -4.41
CA ARG A 162 0.42 -1.03 -4.58
C ARG A 162 -0.33 -0.63 -5.85
N LYS A 163 -1.16 0.43 -5.82
CA LYS A 163 -1.73 0.98 -7.06
C LYS A 163 -0.57 1.27 -8.01
N ARG A 164 -0.45 0.50 -9.09
CA ARG A 164 0.66 0.57 -10.05
C ARG A 164 0.55 1.92 -10.77
N SER A 165 1.40 2.88 -10.42
CA SER A 165 1.38 4.22 -11.02
C SER A 165 1.98 4.23 -12.43
N ARG A 166 2.85 3.27 -12.76
CA ARG A 166 3.47 3.13 -14.08
C ARG A 166 3.76 1.66 -14.39
N ARG A 167 3.39 1.20 -15.59
CA ARG A 167 3.81 -0.09 -16.15
C ARG A 167 5.19 0.06 -16.79
N PHE A 168 6.07 -0.93 -16.62
CA PHE A 168 7.32 -1.00 -17.35
C PHE A 168 7.05 -1.21 -18.84
N TRP A 169 7.98 -0.74 -19.69
CA TRP A 169 7.78 -0.72 -21.14
C TRP A 169 7.57 -2.12 -21.72
N PHE A 170 8.17 -3.15 -21.11
CA PHE A 170 8.10 -4.54 -21.55
C PHE A 170 6.80 -5.26 -21.15
N GLU A 171 6.04 -4.75 -20.18
CA GLU A 171 4.79 -5.40 -19.72
C GLU A 171 3.70 -5.41 -20.81
N LYS A 172 3.79 -4.51 -21.80
CA LYS A 172 2.90 -4.52 -22.96
C LYS A 172 3.17 -5.71 -23.90
N TYR A 173 4.28 -6.40 -23.72
CA TYR A 173 4.69 -7.60 -24.45
C TYR A 173 4.57 -8.86 -23.58
N ARG A 174 4.77 -10.03 -24.19
CA ARG A 174 5.17 -11.23 -23.44
C ARG A 174 6.61 -11.02 -23.01
N TRP A 175 6.95 -11.42 -21.80
CA TRP A 175 8.31 -11.29 -21.30
C TRP A 175 8.63 -12.42 -20.34
N ALA A 176 9.89 -12.83 -20.33
CA ALA A 176 10.42 -13.81 -19.41
C ALA A 176 11.85 -13.43 -19.01
N VAL A 177 12.21 -13.70 -17.76
CA VAL A 177 13.59 -13.63 -17.27
C VAL A 177 14.29 -14.95 -17.53
N LEU A 178 15.53 -14.86 -17.97
CA LEU A 178 16.43 -15.96 -18.25
C LEU A 178 17.60 -15.95 -17.26
N SER A 179 18.43 -16.99 -17.30
CA SER A 179 19.69 -17.04 -16.55
C SER A 179 20.52 -15.77 -16.77
N GLY A 180 21.18 -15.31 -15.70
CA GLY A 180 21.91 -14.04 -15.69
C GLY A 180 21.03 -12.78 -15.61
N GLY A 181 19.69 -12.93 -15.60
CA GLY A 181 18.76 -11.80 -15.52
C GLY A 181 18.36 -11.20 -16.87
N HIS A 182 18.83 -11.79 -17.98
CA HIS A 182 18.46 -11.34 -19.33
C HIS A 182 16.95 -11.48 -19.58
N LEU A 183 16.41 -10.62 -20.43
CA LEU A 183 15.00 -10.67 -20.81
C LEU A 183 14.81 -11.22 -22.22
N LEU A 184 13.90 -12.17 -22.36
CA LEU A 184 13.26 -12.46 -23.64
C LEU A 184 11.95 -11.70 -23.73
N ILE A 185 11.77 -10.91 -24.79
CA ILE A 185 10.55 -10.15 -25.05
C ILE A 185 9.88 -10.69 -26.31
N GLY A 186 8.58 -11.00 -26.27
CA GLY A 186 7.81 -11.54 -27.39
C GLY A 186 6.52 -10.77 -27.66
N GLY A 187 6.09 -10.66 -28.92
CA GLY A 187 4.83 -10.00 -29.23
C GLY A 187 3.60 -10.76 -28.71
N LYS A 188 2.58 -10.03 -28.24
CA LYS A 188 1.29 -10.64 -27.82
C LYS A 188 0.36 -10.92 -29.00
N ASP A 189 0.52 -10.15 -30.07
CA ASP A 189 -0.26 -10.22 -31.30
C ASP A 189 0.59 -9.77 -32.50
N ALA A 190 0.02 -9.82 -33.72
CA ALA A 190 0.70 -9.41 -34.94
C ALA A 190 1.19 -7.95 -34.94
N LYS A 191 0.45 -7.03 -34.30
CA LYS A 191 0.86 -5.62 -34.17
C LYS A 191 2.03 -5.49 -33.18
N GLY A 192 1.98 -6.23 -32.08
CA GLY A 192 3.02 -6.32 -31.09
C GLY A 192 4.32 -6.86 -31.69
N ASN A 193 4.25 -7.91 -32.51
CA ASN A 193 5.38 -8.45 -33.26
C ASN A 193 6.05 -7.37 -34.14
N ASP A 194 5.25 -6.62 -34.92
CA ASP A 194 5.75 -5.54 -35.76
C ASP A 194 6.46 -4.44 -34.96
N VAL A 195 5.86 -4.00 -33.85
CA VAL A 195 6.45 -2.94 -33.02
C VAL A 195 7.70 -3.43 -32.31
N LEU A 196 7.70 -4.66 -31.79
CA LEU A 196 8.85 -5.26 -31.11
C LEU A 196 10.05 -5.35 -32.05
N VAL A 197 9.90 -5.97 -33.22
CA VAL A 197 11.01 -6.14 -34.17
C VAL A 197 11.50 -4.80 -34.71
N ARG A 198 10.61 -3.84 -34.98
CA ARG A 198 11.02 -2.53 -35.53
C ARG A 198 11.65 -1.59 -34.51
N LYS A 199 11.22 -1.62 -33.24
CA LYS A 199 11.61 -0.61 -32.23
C LYS A 199 12.48 -1.16 -31.10
N HIS A 200 12.46 -2.46 -30.88
CA HIS A 200 13.01 -3.06 -29.65
C HIS A 200 13.90 -4.29 -29.90
N LEU A 201 14.10 -4.71 -31.16
CA LEU A 201 15.15 -5.63 -31.58
C LEU A 201 16.35 -4.80 -32.06
N SER A 202 17.37 -4.69 -31.20
CA SER A 202 18.59 -3.94 -31.50
C SER A 202 19.59 -4.79 -32.30
N PRO A 203 20.62 -4.17 -32.93
CA PRO A 203 21.65 -4.90 -33.66
C PRO A 203 22.37 -5.98 -32.84
N SER A 204 22.56 -5.74 -31.54
CA SER A 204 23.21 -6.64 -30.59
C SER A 204 22.28 -7.71 -29.99
N ASP A 205 20.98 -7.65 -30.26
CA ASP A 205 20.01 -8.64 -29.75
C ASP A 205 19.89 -9.84 -30.70
N LEU A 206 19.40 -10.95 -30.16
CA LEU A 206 19.06 -12.14 -30.94
C LEU A 206 17.56 -12.26 -31.16
N TYR A 207 17.17 -12.54 -32.41
CA TYR A 207 15.78 -12.83 -32.75
C TYR A 207 15.49 -14.31 -32.58
N PHE A 208 14.40 -14.64 -31.89
CA PHE A 208 13.91 -16.01 -31.69
C PHE A 208 12.51 -16.18 -32.25
N HIS A 209 12.24 -17.37 -32.79
CA HIS A 209 10.92 -17.77 -33.26
C HIS A 209 10.77 -19.30 -33.17
N ALA A 210 9.60 -19.78 -32.74
CA ALA A 210 9.28 -21.20 -32.83
C ALA A 210 9.01 -21.58 -34.28
N ASP A 211 9.38 -22.78 -34.73
CA ASP A 211 9.16 -23.22 -36.12
C ASP A 211 7.71 -23.65 -36.37
N LEU A 212 6.79 -22.75 -36.04
CA LEU A 212 5.36 -22.93 -36.10
C LEU A 212 4.70 -21.64 -36.56
N HIS A 213 3.78 -21.78 -37.50
CA HIS A 213 3.03 -20.62 -38.00
C HIS A 213 2.28 -19.92 -36.87
N GLY A 214 2.36 -18.59 -36.84
CA GLY A 214 1.71 -17.75 -35.83
C GLY A 214 2.41 -17.73 -34.46
N ALA A 215 3.64 -18.26 -34.35
CA ALA A 215 4.44 -18.08 -33.16
C ALA A 215 4.82 -16.59 -32.95
N PRO A 216 5.07 -16.16 -31.70
CA PRO A 216 5.54 -14.80 -31.45
C PRO A 216 6.94 -14.56 -32.02
N SER A 217 7.14 -13.38 -32.59
CA SER A 217 8.48 -12.84 -32.82
C SER A 217 9.07 -12.45 -31.46
N CYS A 218 10.25 -12.95 -31.13
CA CYS A 218 10.91 -12.71 -29.85
C CYS A 218 12.29 -12.05 -30.02
N SER A 219 12.66 -11.21 -29.06
CA SER A 219 13.95 -10.52 -28.97
C SER A 219 14.60 -10.87 -27.63
N LEU A 220 15.73 -11.57 -27.68
CA LEU A 220 16.61 -11.78 -26.53
C LEU A 220 17.46 -10.54 -26.34
N LYS A 221 17.25 -9.85 -25.23
CA LYS A 221 17.90 -8.58 -24.92
C LYS A 221 19.30 -8.81 -24.35
N LEU A 222 20.30 -8.21 -25.00
CA LEU A 222 21.67 -8.22 -24.47
C LEU A 222 21.77 -7.32 -23.22
N LYS A 223 21.34 -6.06 -23.37
CA LYS A 223 21.58 -4.99 -22.39
C LYS A 223 20.48 -4.82 -21.35
N ASP A 224 19.24 -5.14 -21.71
CA ASP A 224 18.09 -4.96 -20.81
C ASP A 224 17.79 -6.25 -20.03
N GLY A 225 17.59 -6.12 -18.72
CA GLY A 225 17.16 -7.23 -17.90
C GLY A 225 16.85 -6.87 -16.46
N LEU A 226 16.84 -7.89 -15.60
CA LEU A 226 16.51 -7.79 -14.18
C LEU A 226 17.65 -8.35 -13.33
N ILE A 227 18.16 -7.55 -12.41
CA ILE A 227 19.19 -7.96 -11.45
C ILE A 227 18.59 -7.97 -10.04
N LEU A 228 19.17 -8.79 -9.14
CA LEU A 228 18.77 -8.77 -7.74
C LEU A 228 19.07 -7.39 -7.14
N SER A 229 18.10 -6.87 -6.40
CA SER A 229 18.24 -5.59 -5.69
C SER A 229 18.71 -5.84 -4.26
N ASN A 230 19.77 -5.17 -3.86
CA ASN A 230 20.25 -5.15 -2.47
C ASN A 230 19.41 -4.20 -1.59
N THR A 231 18.62 -3.32 -2.20
CA THR A 231 17.77 -2.35 -1.51
C THR A 231 16.46 -3.00 -1.13
N LYS A 232 16.22 -3.18 0.18
CA LYS A 232 14.91 -3.57 0.72
C LYS A 232 14.00 -2.35 0.78
N GLU A 233 13.61 -1.82 -0.39
CA GLU A 233 12.59 -0.77 -0.44
C GLU A 233 11.21 -1.38 -0.13
N GLY A 234 10.82 -1.31 1.14
CA GLY A 234 9.55 -1.78 1.67
C GLY A 234 9.60 -3.17 2.33
N LEU A 235 8.48 -3.55 2.97
CA LEU A 235 8.27 -4.89 3.52
C LEU A 235 8.07 -5.88 2.36
N ILE A 236 9.18 -6.49 1.91
CA ILE A 236 9.15 -7.63 0.99
C ILE A 236 8.92 -8.89 1.84
N PRO A 237 7.80 -9.61 1.67
CA PRO A 237 7.54 -10.84 2.41
C PRO A 237 8.65 -11.88 2.17
N LYS A 238 8.85 -12.75 3.16
CA LYS A 238 9.78 -13.88 3.03
C LYS A 238 9.42 -14.72 1.79
N GLY A 239 10.44 -15.11 1.02
CA GLY A 239 10.29 -15.90 -0.20
C GLY A 239 9.89 -15.13 -1.46
N VAL A 240 9.85 -13.79 -1.43
CA VAL A 240 9.63 -12.93 -2.59
C VAL A 240 10.96 -12.32 -3.06
N ALA A 241 11.27 -12.46 -4.35
CA ALA A 241 12.50 -11.91 -4.92
C ALA A 241 12.44 -10.37 -5.00
N SER A 242 13.51 -9.67 -4.60
CA SER A 242 13.68 -8.23 -4.82
C SER A 242 14.57 -8.02 -6.03
N MET A 243 14.06 -7.34 -7.06
CA MET A 243 14.78 -7.13 -8.30
C MET A 243 14.71 -5.66 -8.73
N GLN A 244 15.64 -5.29 -9.60
CA GLN A 244 15.64 -4.00 -10.27
C GLN A 244 15.94 -4.14 -11.77
N ILE A 245 15.38 -3.23 -12.56
CA ILE A 245 15.69 -3.15 -13.99
C ILE A 245 17.13 -2.69 -14.16
N SER A 246 17.87 -3.40 -15.00
CA SER A 246 19.18 -3.01 -15.50
C SER A 246 19.13 -2.82 -17.01
N GLN A 247 19.83 -1.80 -17.51
CA GLN A 247 20.06 -1.56 -18.94
C GLN A 247 21.54 -1.69 -19.32
N ALA A 248 22.34 -2.27 -18.42
CA ALA A 248 23.77 -2.46 -18.56
C ALA A 248 24.15 -3.94 -18.36
N LEU A 249 23.25 -4.88 -18.66
CA LEU A 249 23.59 -6.30 -18.71
C LEU A 249 24.49 -6.61 -19.90
N GLY A 250 25.22 -7.73 -19.82
CA GLY A 250 26.17 -8.13 -20.86
C GLY A 250 27.33 -7.13 -21.03
N GLU A 251 27.77 -6.49 -19.95
CA GLU A 251 28.92 -5.58 -19.98
C GLU A 251 30.15 -6.29 -20.55
N GLY A 252 30.79 -5.68 -21.55
CA GLY A 252 31.92 -6.28 -22.28
C GLY A 252 31.54 -7.18 -23.46
N LEU A 253 30.25 -7.45 -23.70
CA LEU A 253 29.77 -8.18 -24.87
C LEU A 253 29.21 -7.23 -25.92
N GLU A 254 29.47 -7.52 -27.19
CA GLU A 254 28.98 -6.72 -28.31
C GLU A 254 27.73 -7.35 -28.95
N ASP A 255 27.58 -8.67 -28.84
CA ASP A 255 26.53 -9.44 -29.49
C ASP A 255 25.94 -10.51 -28.54
N ALA A 256 24.61 -10.63 -28.50
CA ALA A 256 23.92 -11.63 -27.68
C ALA A 256 24.26 -13.09 -28.02
N ARG A 257 24.93 -13.37 -29.14
CA ARG A 257 25.50 -14.70 -29.43
C ARG A 257 26.67 -15.08 -28.53
N GLU A 258 27.30 -14.10 -27.90
CA GLU A 258 28.40 -14.32 -26.94
C GLU A 258 27.88 -14.66 -25.54
N LEU A 259 26.55 -14.63 -25.34
CA LEU A 259 25.94 -15.11 -24.11
C LEU A 259 26.14 -16.62 -23.95
N ASP A 260 26.15 -17.06 -22.69
CA ASP A 260 26.22 -18.47 -22.35
C ASP A 260 25.11 -19.26 -23.06
N GLU A 261 25.45 -20.44 -23.58
CA GLU A 261 24.54 -21.29 -24.35
C GLU A 261 23.26 -21.61 -23.57
N THR A 262 23.34 -21.71 -22.23
CA THR A 262 22.16 -21.91 -21.39
C THR A 262 21.14 -20.79 -21.56
N VAL A 263 21.54 -19.53 -21.65
CA VAL A 263 20.63 -18.39 -21.85
C VAL A 263 19.94 -18.50 -23.22
N ILE A 264 20.69 -18.90 -24.25
CA ILE A 264 20.19 -19.06 -25.62
C ILE A 264 19.19 -20.23 -25.68
N SER A 265 19.47 -21.35 -25.04
CA SER A 265 18.55 -22.50 -24.94
C SER A 265 17.29 -22.15 -24.14
N GLU A 266 17.42 -21.40 -23.04
CA GLU A 266 16.27 -20.92 -22.26
C GLU A 266 15.36 -19.99 -23.09
N ALA A 267 15.95 -19.10 -23.89
CA ALA A 267 15.20 -18.24 -24.81
C ALA A 267 14.41 -19.06 -25.85
N ALA A 268 15.02 -20.10 -26.42
CA ALA A 268 14.34 -21.02 -27.33
C ALA A 268 13.15 -21.72 -26.65
N GLN A 269 13.34 -22.17 -25.40
CA GLN A 269 12.29 -22.79 -24.59
C GLN A 269 11.09 -21.88 -24.37
N ILE A 270 11.33 -20.63 -23.97
CA ILE A 270 10.23 -19.68 -23.79
C ILE A 270 9.54 -19.37 -25.12
N ALA A 271 10.29 -19.24 -26.22
CA ALA A 271 9.73 -18.99 -27.54
C ALA A 271 8.77 -20.11 -28.00
N VAL A 272 9.12 -21.38 -27.79
CA VAL A 272 8.20 -22.50 -28.07
C VAL A 272 7.00 -22.51 -27.13
N CYS A 273 7.19 -22.19 -25.84
CA CYS A 273 6.11 -22.16 -24.86
C CYS A 273 5.04 -21.10 -25.15
N TRP A 274 5.41 -19.97 -25.77
CA TRP A 274 4.44 -18.95 -26.19
C TRP A 274 3.74 -19.25 -27.51
N SER A 275 4.18 -20.28 -28.23
CA SER A 275 3.64 -20.66 -29.53
C SER A 275 2.45 -21.61 -29.40
N ARG A 276 1.87 -22.01 -30.55
CA ARG A 276 0.80 -23.00 -30.61
C ARG A 276 1.25 -24.42 -30.23
N ALA A 277 2.56 -24.68 -30.10
CA ALA A 277 3.07 -25.95 -29.58
C ALA A 277 2.44 -26.32 -28.23
N TRP A 278 2.20 -25.33 -27.37
CA TRP A 278 1.64 -25.54 -26.04
C TRP A 278 0.29 -26.29 -26.06
N GLY A 279 -0.54 -26.02 -27.06
CA GLY A 279 -1.87 -26.62 -27.19
C GLY A 279 -1.97 -27.76 -28.19
N SER A 280 -0.86 -28.15 -28.86
CA SER A 280 -0.89 -29.13 -29.95
C SER A 280 -0.83 -30.59 -29.47
N GLY A 281 -0.59 -30.83 -28.18
CA GLY A 281 -0.46 -32.18 -27.62
C GLY A 281 0.92 -32.83 -27.82
N GLY A 282 1.86 -32.13 -28.47
CA GLY A 282 3.25 -32.56 -28.54
C GLY A 282 3.99 -32.34 -27.22
N ALA A 283 5.01 -33.14 -26.94
CA ALA A 283 5.84 -33.00 -25.73
C ALA A 283 6.93 -31.93 -25.88
N ALA A 284 7.35 -31.65 -27.12
CA ALA A 284 8.42 -30.72 -27.45
C ALA A 284 8.15 -30.03 -28.80
N ALA A 285 8.90 -28.97 -29.08
CA ALA A 285 8.85 -28.26 -30.36
C ALA A 285 10.23 -27.74 -30.77
N THR A 286 10.32 -27.26 -32.00
CA THR A 286 11.55 -26.68 -32.55
C THR A 286 11.46 -25.16 -32.51
N ALA A 287 12.56 -24.50 -32.18
CA ALA A 287 12.76 -23.07 -32.37
C ALA A 287 14.07 -22.80 -33.11
N PHE A 288 14.23 -21.58 -33.59
CA PHE A 288 15.49 -21.12 -34.10
C PHE A 288 15.78 -19.70 -33.61
N HIS A 289 17.06 -19.33 -33.71
CA HIS A 289 17.47 -17.95 -33.56
C HIS A 289 18.32 -17.47 -34.74
N VAL A 290 18.30 -16.16 -34.97
CA VAL A 290 19.08 -15.45 -35.98
C VAL A 290 19.45 -14.06 -35.49
N ARG A 291 20.43 -13.43 -36.14
CA ARG A 291 20.74 -12.02 -35.89
C ARG A 291 19.59 -11.11 -36.33
N SER A 292 19.50 -9.94 -35.72
CA SER A 292 18.57 -8.88 -36.14
C SER A 292 18.69 -8.51 -37.63
N SER A 293 19.92 -8.48 -38.17
CA SER A 293 20.19 -8.18 -39.59
C SER A 293 19.61 -9.21 -40.58
N GLN A 294 19.31 -10.42 -40.11
CA GLN A 294 18.71 -11.49 -40.91
C GLN A 294 17.18 -11.38 -40.99
N VAL A 295 16.56 -10.50 -40.20
CA VAL A 295 15.11 -10.36 -40.09
C VAL A 295 14.65 -9.19 -40.95
N SER A 296 13.82 -9.46 -41.96
CA SER A 296 13.33 -8.45 -42.90
C SER A 296 11.81 -8.45 -43.02
N LYS A 297 11.24 -7.27 -43.28
CA LYS A 297 9.82 -7.11 -43.65
C LYS A 297 9.58 -7.20 -45.15
N THR A 298 10.64 -7.28 -45.94
CA THR A 298 10.59 -7.26 -47.40
C THR A 298 10.93 -8.64 -47.95
N THR A 299 10.03 -9.19 -48.76
CA THR A 299 10.23 -10.44 -49.50
C THR A 299 11.20 -10.21 -50.68
N GLU A 300 11.69 -11.29 -51.29
CA GLU A 300 12.53 -11.20 -52.50
C GLU A 300 11.74 -10.71 -53.72
N THR A 301 10.45 -11.03 -53.79
CA THR A 301 9.53 -10.63 -54.86
C THR A 301 8.93 -9.23 -54.67
N GLY A 302 9.22 -8.55 -53.56
CA GLY A 302 8.66 -7.23 -53.24
C GLY A 302 7.21 -7.25 -52.75
N GLU A 303 6.61 -8.42 -52.58
CA GLU A 303 5.27 -8.61 -52.01
C GLU A 303 5.20 -8.19 -50.54
N SER A 304 4.06 -7.61 -50.16
CA SER A 304 3.80 -7.18 -48.79
C SER A 304 3.54 -8.38 -47.88
N LEU A 305 4.32 -8.52 -46.80
CA LEU A 305 4.09 -9.54 -45.79
C LEU A 305 2.88 -9.20 -44.92
N ALA A 306 2.16 -10.24 -44.50
CA ALA A 306 1.15 -10.13 -43.47
C ALA A 306 1.71 -9.43 -42.22
N ARG A 307 0.83 -8.71 -41.52
CA ARG A 307 1.17 -8.03 -40.26
C ARG A 307 1.78 -9.04 -39.27
N GLY A 308 2.84 -8.63 -38.58
CA GLY A 308 3.54 -9.49 -37.61
C GLY A 308 4.39 -10.62 -38.19
N SER A 309 4.45 -10.77 -39.52
CA SER A 309 5.30 -11.75 -40.21
C SER A 309 6.59 -11.12 -40.73
N PHE A 310 7.67 -11.90 -40.75
CA PHE A 310 9.01 -11.50 -41.15
C PHE A 310 9.67 -12.61 -41.98
N VAL A 311 10.50 -12.21 -42.94
CA VAL A 311 11.36 -13.10 -43.70
C VAL A 311 12.69 -13.19 -42.97
N VAL A 312 13.14 -14.42 -42.72
CA VAL A 312 14.44 -14.71 -42.13
C VAL A 312 15.38 -15.22 -43.22
N ARG A 313 16.45 -14.47 -43.50
CA ARG A 313 17.44 -14.75 -44.54
C ARG A 313 18.72 -15.35 -43.97
N GLY A 314 19.39 -16.18 -44.76
CA GLY A 314 20.63 -16.85 -44.36
C GLY A 314 20.41 -18.02 -43.41
N GLU A 315 21.50 -18.43 -42.75
CA GLU A 315 21.52 -19.60 -41.88
C GLU A 315 20.78 -19.36 -40.56
N ARG A 316 20.07 -20.40 -40.10
CA ARG A 316 19.33 -20.40 -38.83
C ARG A 316 20.02 -21.32 -37.83
N SER A 317 20.15 -20.86 -36.60
CA SER A 317 20.63 -21.70 -35.51
C SER A 317 19.44 -22.39 -34.83
N TRP A 318 19.37 -23.72 -34.98
CA TRP A 318 18.20 -24.52 -34.61
C TRP A 318 18.31 -25.11 -33.21
N HIS A 319 17.20 -25.05 -32.47
CA HIS A 319 16.99 -25.68 -31.18
C HIS A 319 15.88 -26.71 -31.33
N LYS A 320 16.22 -28.00 -31.31
CA LYS A 320 15.29 -29.12 -31.49
C LYS A 320 14.90 -29.71 -30.14
N ASP A 321 13.77 -30.42 -30.11
CA ASP A 321 13.27 -31.16 -28.94
C ASP A 321 13.16 -30.28 -27.69
N VAL A 322 12.75 -29.02 -27.88
CA VAL A 322 12.67 -28.03 -26.82
C VAL A 322 11.42 -28.29 -25.97
N PRO A 323 11.55 -28.45 -24.64
CA PRO A 323 10.45 -28.84 -23.77
C PRO A 323 9.42 -27.73 -23.58
N LEU A 324 8.17 -28.13 -23.36
CA LEU A 324 7.06 -27.22 -23.08
C LEU A 324 6.82 -27.10 -21.57
N GLU A 325 7.67 -26.31 -20.92
CA GLU A 325 7.51 -25.99 -19.51
C GLU A 325 7.97 -24.56 -19.22
N ILE A 326 7.20 -23.86 -18.40
CA ILE A 326 7.48 -22.51 -17.93
C ILE A 326 7.23 -22.47 -16.42
N ALA A 327 7.77 -21.46 -15.76
CA ALA A 327 7.50 -21.21 -14.35
C ALA A 327 7.07 -19.77 -14.14
N ILE A 328 6.31 -19.57 -13.06
CA ILE A 328 5.93 -18.27 -12.55
C ILE A 328 6.35 -18.21 -11.09
N GLY A 329 7.18 -17.23 -10.75
CA GLY A 329 7.55 -16.88 -9.39
C GLY A 329 6.93 -15.55 -8.96
N LEU A 330 7.18 -15.19 -7.70
CA LEU A 330 6.74 -13.92 -7.12
C LEU A 330 7.93 -12.98 -6.91
N ALA A 331 7.86 -11.78 -7.48
CA ALA A 331 8.92 -10.79 -7.35
C ALA A 331 8.38 -9.36 -7.13
N VAL A 332 9.24 -8.52 -6.58
CA VAL A 332 9.08 -7.06 -6.50
C VAL A 332 10.18 -6.44 -7.36
N VAL A 333 9.79 -5.84 -8.49
CA VAL A 333 10.73 -5.17 -9.41
C VAL A 333 10.61 -3.66 -9.21
N ASN A 334 11.70 -2.97 -8.82
CA ASN A 334 11.70 -1.54 -8.48
C ASN A 334 10.51 -1.14 -7.56
N GLY A 335 10.22 -1.96 -6.53
CA GLY A 335 9.11 -1.71 -5.59
C GLY A 335 7.70 -2.01 -6.13
N VAL A 336 7.57 -2.64 -7.31
CA VAL A 336 6.30 -3.06 -7.92
C VAL A 336 6.16 -4.60 -7.86
N PRO A 337 5.17 -5.12 -7.11
CA PRO A 337 4.77 -6.53 -7.17
C PRO A 337 4.37 -6.98 -8.58
N MET A 338 4.96 -8.07 -9.07
CA MET A 338 4.60 -8.66 -10.36
C MET A 338 4.93 -10.16 -10.43
N PRO A 339 4.22 -10.93 -11.28
CA PRO A 339 4.62 -12.29 -11.59
C PRO A 339 5.95 -12.27 -12.36
N LEU A 340 6.90 -13.12 -11.98
CA LEU A 340 8.16 -13.30 -12.68
C LEU A 340 8.09 -14.59 -13.51
N SER A 341 8.04 -14.46 -14.83
CA SER A 341 7.97 -15.61 -15.73
C SER A 341 9.35 -15.99 -16.25
N GLY A 342 9.63 -17.28 -16.42
CA GLY A 342 10.91 -17.80 -16.89
C GLY A 342 10.86 -19.32 -16.98
N ILE A 343 11.97 -19.99 -17.28
CA ILE A 343 11.99 -21.46 -17.22
C ILE A 343 12.05 -21.95 -15.76
N PRO A 344 11.60 -23.18 -15.43
CA PRO A 344 11.60 -23.70 -14.06
C PRO A 344 12.96 -23.61 -13.35
N ARG A 345 14.06 -23.94 -14.05
CA ARG A 345 15.42 -23.90 -13.50
C ARG A 345 15.82 -22.48 -13.07
N THR A 346 15.47 -21.46 -13.85
CA THR A 346 15.82 -20.06 -13.58
C THR A 346 14.95 -19.49 -12.48
N ILE A 347 13.63 -19.71 -12.54
CA ILE A 347 12.70 -19.21 -11.53
C ILE A 347 12.95 -19.82 -10.15
N SER A 348 13.23 -21.12 -10.08
CA SER A 348 13.53 -21.79 -8.80
C SER A 348 14.79 -21.27 -8.09
N LYS A 349 15.75 -20.69 -8.83
CA LYS A 349 16.94 -20.03 -8.26
C LYS A 349 16.66 -18.61 -7.76
N ILE A 350 15.66 -17.94 -8.34
CA ILE A 350 15.35 -16.54 -8.04
C ILE A 350 14.26 -16.44 -6.96
N CYS A 351 13.25 -17.29 -7.02
CA CYS A 351 12.05 -17.25 -6.19
C CYS A 351 11.94 -18.50 -5.32
N GLU A 352 11.77 -18.34 -4.00
CA GLU A 352 11.47 -19.46 -3.10
C GLU A 352 10.06 -20.01 -3.35
N ARG A 353 9.11 -19.11 -3.65
CA ARG A 353 7.72 -19.44 -3.97
C ARG A 353 7.48 -19.32 -5.46
N TRP A 354 7.17 -20.43 -6.11
CA TRP A 354 6.92 -20.46 -7.55
C TRP A 354 6.02 -21.64 -7.95
N VAL A 355 5.56 -21.66 -9.18
CA VAL A 355 4.84 -22.78 -9.79
C VAL A 355 5.52 -23.19 -11.08
N LYS A 356 5.58 -24.49 -11.33
CA LYS A 356 5.86 -25.04 -12.65
C LYS A 356 4.55 -25.19 -13.41
N ILE A 357 4.56 -24.81 -14.68
CA ILE A 357 3.42 -24.85 -15.56
C ILE A 357 3.83 -25.63 -16.82
N SER A 358 2.99 -26.56 -17.23
CA SER A 358 3.16 -27.40 -18.43
C SER A 358 1.82 -27.51 -19.18
N PRO A 359 1.79 -27.97 -20.44
CA PRO A 359 0.54 -28.26 -21.13
C PRO A 359 -0.39 -29.15 -20.32
N GLY A 360 -1.68 -28.82 -20.28
CA GLY A 360 -2.66 -29.58 -19.51
C GLY A 360 -4.10 -29.21 -19.83
N ARG A 361 -5.02 -29.67 -18.99
CA ARG A 361 -6.47 -29.54 -19.23
C ARG A 361 -7.12 -28.37 -18.49
N GLU A 362 -6.46 -27.81 -17.49
CA GLU A 362 -7.03 -26.71 -16.71
C GLU A 362 -7.02 -25.42 -17.53
N LYS A 363 -8.13 -24.67 -17.52
CA LYS A 363 -8.18 -23.37 -18.20
C LYS A 363 -7.20 -22.41 -17.54
N LYS A 364 -6.39 -21.71 -18.34
CA LYS A 364 -5.41 -20.74 -17.84
C LYS A 364 -6.04 -19.63 -16.98
N GLU A 365 -7.29 -19.24 -17.23
CA GLU A 365 -8.02 -18.25 -16.43
C GLU A 365 -8.26 -18.74 -14.99
N ALA A 366 -8.49 -20.05 -14.82
CA ALA A 366 -8.66 -20.66 -13.50
C ALA A 366 -7.33 -20.71 -12.75
N VAL A 367 -6.24 -21.11 -13.43
CA VAL A 367 -4.87 -21.05 -12.87
C VAL A 367 -4.51 -19.63 -12.45
N ALA A 368 -4.73 -18.64 -13.33
CA ALA A 368 -4.46 -17.24 -13.03
C ALA A 368 -5.25 -16.74 -11.81
N ASN A 369 -6.51 -17.14 -11.67
CA ASN A 369 -7.34 -16.80 -10.52
C ASN A 369 -6.80 -17.40 -9.22
N ARG A 370 -6.36 -18.67 -9.24
CA ARG A 370 -5.77 -19.33 -8.06
C ARG A 370 -4.49 -18.61 -7.60
N ILE A 371 -3.57 -18.37 -8.53
CA ILE A 371 -2.32 -17.65 -8.26
C ILE A 371 -2.61 -16.22 -7.78
N SER A 372 -3.51 -15.48 -8.43
CA SER A 372 -3.91 -14.13 -8.01
C SER A 372 -4.46 -14.09 -6.58
N LYS A 373 -5.34 -15.03 -6.23
CA LYS A 373 -5.92 -15.13 -4.88
C LYS A 373 -4.87 -15.41 -3.82
N SER A 374 -3.89 -16.27 -4.10
CA SER A 374 -2.84 -16.65 -3.13
C SER A 374 -1.75 -15.58 -3.00
N THR A 375 -1.38 -14.94 -4.11
CA THR A 375 -0.24 -14.00 -4.14
C THR A 375 -0.64 -12.54 -3.91
N GLY A 376 -1.90 -12.17 -4.15
CA GLY A 376 -2.37 -10.78 -4.15
C GLY A 376 -2.07 -10.01 -5.45
N LEU A 377 -1.45 -10.66 -6.44
CA LEU A 377 -1.21 -10.09 -7.78
C LEU A 377 -2.53 -9.91 -8.55
N SER A 378 -2.54 -8.97 -9.51
CA SER A 378 -3.66 -8.83 -10.46
C SER A 378 -3.81 -10.10 -11.31
N GLN A 379 -5.05 -10.58 -11.45
CA GLN A 379 -5.35 -11.70 -12.34
C GLN A 379 -4.94 -11.41 -13.79
N GLU A 380 -5.07 -10.16 -14.27
CA GLU A 380 -4.65 -9.76 -15.62
C GLU A 380 -3.13 -9.93 -15.81
N ASP A 381 -2.34 -9.52 -14.82
CA ASP A 381 -0.87 -9.62 -14.88
C ASP A 381 -0.44 -11.09 -14.93
N VAL A 382 -1.01 -11.93 -14.05
CA VAL A 382 -0.73 -13.36 -14.01
C VAL A 382 -1.14 -14.03 -15.32
N LEU A 383 -2.35 -13.74 -15.83
CA LEU A 383 -2.85 -14.29 -17.08
C LEU A 383 -1.94 -13.92 -18.27
N SER A 384 -1.32 -12.74 -18.24
CA SER A 384 -0.41 -12.29 -19.30
C SER A 384 0.91 -13.08 -19.38
N CYS A 385 1.32 -13.71 -18.28
CA CYS A 385 2.49 -14.58 -18.20
C CYS A 385 2.18 -16.04 -18.59
N LEU A 386 0.91 -16.42 -18.68
CA LEU A 386 0.53 -17.79 -19.02
C LEU A 386 0.61 -18.05 -20.54
N PRO A 387 1.07 -19.24 -20.94
CA PRO A 387 1.09 -19.68 -22.32
C PRO A 387 -0.33 -19.86 -22.89
N PRO A 388 -0.49 -19.96 -24.22
CA PRO A 388 -1.80 -20.17 -24.83
C PRO A 388 -2.31 -21.60 -24.58
N GLY A 389 -3.59 -21.76 -24.27
CA GLY A 389 -4.22 -23.07 -24.08
C GLY A 389 -4.35 -23.50 -22.62
N GLY A 390 -4.56 -24.79 -22.41
CA GLY A 390 -4.73 -25.38 -21.09
C GLY A 390 -3.40 -25.61 -20.37
N CYS A 391 -3.46 -25.63 -19.04
CA CYS A 391 -2.31 -25.73 -18.16
C CYS A 391 -2.44 -26.96 -17.24
N SER A 392 -1.30 -27.49 -16.83
CA SER A 392 -1.09 -28.32 -15.65
C SER A 392 -0.18 -27.53 -14.72
N VAL A 393 -0.43 -27.59 -13.41
CA VAL A 393 0.28 -26.79 -12.41
C VAL A 393 0.87 -27.72 -11.37
N GLU A 394 2.18 -27.60 -11.16
CA GLU A 394 2.90 -28.19 -10.04
C GLU A 394 3.33 -27.05 -9.12
N ASP A 395 2.69 -26.94 -7.96
CA ASP A 395 2.92 -25.86 -7.00
C ASP A 395 4.20 -26.12 -6.17
N LYS A 396 5.00 -25.07 -6.00
CA LYS A 396 6.20 -25.04 -5.15
C LYS A 396 6.08 -23.88 -4.16
N GLY A 397 4.93 -23.81 -3.47
CA GLY A 397 4.64 -22.82 -2.42
C GLY A 397 4.17 -21.45 -2.93
N LEU A 398 3.80 -21.31 -4.21
CA LEU A 398 3.22 -20.06 -4.69
C LEU A 398 1.74 -19.98 -4.38
N ILE A 399 1.00 -21.08 -4.58
CA ILE A 399 -0.45 -21.15 -4.36
C ILE A 399 -0.74 -21.53 -2.92
N ASP A 400 -0.06 -22.53 -2.38
CA ASP A 400 -0.19 -23.00 -1.00
C ASP A 400 1.16 -22.81 -0.25
N PRO A 401 1.43 -21.59 0.26
CA PRO A 401 2.73 -21.18 0.82
C PRO A 401 3.08 -21.71 2.20
#